data_AF-A0A382WT42-F1
#
_entry.id   AF-A0A382WT42-F1
#
_cell.length_a   1.000
_cell.length_b   1.000
_cell.length_c   1.000
_cell.angle_alpha   90.00
_cell.angle_beta   90.00
_cell.angle_gamma   90.00
#
_symmetry.space_group_name_H-M   'P 1'
#
loop_
_entity.id
_entity.type
_entity.pdbx_description
1 polymer ?
#
loop_
_entity_poly.entity_id
_entity_poly.type
_entity_poly.pdbx_seq_one_letter_code
_entity_poly.pdbx_strand_id
1 'polypeptide(L)'
;MEQKLFVERNKQFSVVCYRRMAEDCNENGGWCDSEEEAQAWVEDECWIFSGDGWFCPKCNIHFMQNLSSHRRDMGQKVDPKKAGDGLDNELVIGLDPL
;
A
#
# COMPACT_ATOMS: atom_id res chain seq x y z
N MET A 1 1.87 18.32 -9.65
CA MET A 1 1.63 18.57 -8.21
C MET A 1 2.66 17.75 -7.47
N GLU A 2 3.60 18.40 -6.82
CA GLU A 2 4.61 17.76 -5.99
C GLU A 2 3.89 17.27 -4.73
N GLN A 3 3.71 15.95 -4.57
CA GLN A 3 3.08 15.40 -3.37
C GLN A 3 4.13 15.24 -2.29
N LYS A 4 3.90 15.87 -1.13
CA LYS A 4 4.78 15.75 0.02
C LYS A 4 4.62 14.35 0.63
N LEU A 5 5.73 13.62 0.72
CA LEU A 5 5.82 12.32 1.39
C LEU A 5 5.54 12.45 2.89
N PHE A 6 5.81 13.62 3.47
CA PHE A 6 5.72 13.89 4.90
C PHE A 6 4.75 15.05 5.20
N VAL A 7 4.17 14.99 6.40
CA VAL A 7 3.47 16.09 7.05
C VAL A 7 4.20 16.44 8.34
N GLU A 8 4.33 17.73 8.64
CA GLU A 8 4.94 18.22 9.88
C GLU A 8 3.85 18.81 10.80
N ARG A 9 3.89 18.46 12.08
CA ARG A 9 3.07 19.05 13.14
C ARG A 9 3.84 19.05 14.45
N ASN A 10 3.86 20.19 15.16
CA ASN A 10 4.51 20.31 16.46
C ASN A 10 6.00 19.86 16.44
N LYS A 11 6.73 20.13 15.35
CA LYS A 11 8.12 19.68 15.12
C LYS A 11 8.30 18.16 15.00
N GLN A 12 7.21 17.43 14.77
CA GLN A 12 7.23 16.01 14.47
C GLN A 12 6.78 15.79 13.03
N PHE A 13 7.29 14.72 12.43
CA PHE A 13 7.06 14.33 11.06
C PHE A 13 6.28 13.02 11.01
N SER A 14 5.41 12.89 10.01
CA SER A 14 4.75 11.62 9.71
C SER A 14 4.70 11.43 8.21
N VAL A 15 4.91 10.20 7.74
CA VAL A 15 4.64 9.85 6.34
C VAL A 15 3.15 9.92 6.06
N VAL A 16 2.77 10.43 4.89
CA VAL A 16 1.38 10.54 4.44
C VAL A 16 1.03 9.36 3.51
N CYS A 17 -0.14 8.75 3.71
CA CYS A 17 -0.64 7.74 2.79
C CYS A 17 -1.02 8.39 1.44
N TYR A 18 -0.43 7.89 0.35
CA TYR A 18 -0.42 8.54 -0.96
C TYR A 18 -1.81 8.76 -1.58
N ARG A 19 -2.66 7.71 -1.70
CA ARG A 19 -3.97 7.81 -2.38
C ARG A 19 -5.21 7.66 -1.52
N ARG A 20 -5.08 7.29 -0.24
CA ARG A 20 -6.19 7.18 0.73
C ARG A 20 -7.46 6.53 0.14
N MET A 21 -7.32 5.34 -0.43
CA MET A 21 -8.41 4.69 -1.19
C MET A 21 -9.34 3.84 -0.33
N ALA A 22 -8.83 3.32 0.80
CA ALA A 22 -9.65 2.58 1.75
C ALA A 22 -10.41 3.54 2.68
N GLU A 23 -11.65 3.19 3.05
CA GLU A 23 -12.44 3.96 4.03
C GLU A 23 -11.76 4.01 5.40
N ASP A 24 -11.05 2.94 5.77
CA ASP A 24 -10.28 2.81 7.01
C ASP A 24 -8.79 3.15 6.83
N CYS A 25 -8.46 4.06 5.91
CA CYS A 25 -7.09 4.53 5.70
C CYS A 25 -6.49 5.13 6.98
N ASN A 26 -5.24 4.76 7.30
CA ASN A 26 -4.51 5.36 8.44
C ASN A 26 -4.23 6.87 8.25
N GLU A 27 -4.34 7.37 7.02
CA GLU A 27 -4.00 8.72 6.54
C GLU A 27 -2.53 9.12 6.68
N ASN A 28 -1.94 8.86 7.84
CA ASN A 28 -0.60 9.22 8.29
C ASN A 28 0.01 8.02 9.06
N GLY A 29 1.33 7.90 9.04
CA GLY A 29 2.08 6.98 9.90
C GLY A 29 2.25 7.49 11.33
N GLY A 30 3.23 6.92 12.03
CA GLY A 30 3.67 7.42 13.33
C GLY A 30 4.26 8.83 13.24
N TRP A 31 4.06 9.62 14.30
CA TRP A 31 4.69 10.92 14.46
C TRP A 31 6.05 10.76 15.13
N CYS A 32 7.12 11.10 14.41
CA CYS A 32 8.51 10.93 14.82
C CYS A 32 9.25 12.27 14.82
N ASP A 33 10.43 12.31 15.43
CA ASP A 33 11.16 13.58 15.61
C ASP A 33 11.96 13.98 14.34
N SER A 34 12.07 13.06 13.36
CA SER A 34 12.67 13.32 12.04
C SER A 34 11.90 12.62 10.90
N GLU A 35 12.11 13.07 9.66
CA GLU A 35 11.59 12.39 8.46
C GLU A 35 12.15 10.97 8.30
N GLU A 36 13.43 10.76 8.66
CA GLU A 36 14.10 9.46 8.58
C GLU A 36 13.48 8.45 9.55
N GLU A 37 13.18 8.87 10.78
CA GLU A 37 12.47 8.02 11.74
C GLU A 37 11.03 7.74 11.30
N ALA A 38 10.33 8.74 10.75
CA ALA A 38 8.97 8.56 10.24
C ALA A 38 8.94 7.58 9.05
N GLN A 39 9.98 7.58 8.21
CA GLN A 39 10.12 6.60 7.14
C GLN A 39 10.43 5.20 7.68
N ALA A 40 11.40 5.07 8.59
CA ALA A 40 11.71 3.79 9.24
C ALA A 40 10.48 3.19 9.92
N TRP A 41 9.66 4.01 10.55
CA TRP A 41 8.41 3.58 11.17
C TRP A 41 7.44 2.95 10.16
N VAL A 42 7.24 3.56 8.98
CA VAL A 42 6.32 2.98 7.97
C VAL A 42 6.89 1.72 7.32
N GLU A 43 8.21 1.60 7.24
CA GLU A 43 8.90 0.36 6.83
C GLU A 43 8.64 -0.76 7.85
N ASP A 44 8.80 -0.48 9.14
CA ASP A 44 8.53 -1.42 10.25
C ASP A 44 7.04 -1.82 10.32
N GLU A 45 6.13 -0.90 9.99
CA GLU A 45 4.68 -1.14 9.93
C GLU A 45 4.22 -1.70 8.58
N CYS A 46 5.16 -2.16 7.74
CA CYS A 46 4.92 -2.83 6.46
C CYS A 46 4.05 -2.00 5.48
N TRP A 47 4.21 -0.68 5.46
CA TRP A 47 3.66 0.13 4.39
C TRP A 47 4.39 -0.17 3.07
N ILE A 48 3.70 -0.02 1.95
CA ILE A 48 4.25 -0.35 0.63
C ILE A 48 4.62 0.92 -0.13
N PHE A 49 5.88 1.04 -0.55
CA PHE A 49 6.32 2.13 -1.43
C PHE A 49 6.10 1.77 -2.89
N SER A 50 5.32 2.57 -3.62
CA SER A 50 4.98 2.31 -5.03
C SER A 50 5.94 2.93 -6.05
N GLY A 51 7.02 3.58 -5.60
CA GLY A 51 7.85 4.47 -6.42
C GLY A 51 7.38 5.93 -6.40
N ASP A 52 6.07 6.16 -6.26
CA ASP A 52 5.46 7.49 -6.21
C ASP A 52 5.05 7.93 -4.79
N GLY A 53 4.93 6.97 -3.86
CA GLY A 53 4.51 7.24 -2.48
C GLY A 53 4.24 5.99 -1.67
N TRP A 54 3.95 6.19 -0.38
CA TRP A 54 3.67 5.11 0.57
C TRP A 54 2.18 4.79 0.68
N PHE A 55 1.85 3.51 0.72
CA PHE A 55 0.51 3.00 0.98
C PHE A 55 0.46 2.32 2.34
N CYS A 56 -0.44 2.79 3.21
CA CYS A 56 -0.75 2.05 4.42
C CYS A 56 -1.31 0.65 4.07
N PRO A 57 -1.16 -0.35 4.96
CA PRO A 57 -1.62 -1.71 4.72
C PRO A 57 -3.08 -1.79 4.25
N LYS A 58 -3.96 -0.95 4.81
CA LYS A 58 -5.38 -0.86 4.44
C LYS A 58 -5.61 -0.44 2.99
N CYS A 59 -4.91 0.61 2.56
CA CYS A 59 -5.00 1.09 1.17
C CYS A 59 -4.35 0.13 0.18
N ASN A 60 -3.26 -0.55 0.59
CA ASN A 60 -2.65 -1.58 -0.24
C ASN A 60 -3.61 -2.76 -0.44
N ILE A 61 -4.22 -3.26 0.63
CA ILE A 61 -5.25 -4.31 0.58
C ILE A 61 -6.39 -3.92 -0.36
N HIS A 62 -6.95 -2.72 -0.17
CA HIS A 62 -8.04 -2.22 -0.99
C HIS A 62 -7.65 -2.12 -2.48
N PHE A 63 -6.44 -1.64 -2.77
CA PHE A 63 -5.92 -1.57 -4.13
C PHE A 63 -5.83 -2.95 -4.79
N MET A 64 -5.28 -3.94 -4.07
CA MET A 64 -5.10 -5.30 -4.58
C MET A 64 -6.44 -6.02 -4.80
N GLN A 65 -7.43 -5.80 -3.93
CA GLN A 65 -8.79 -6.32 -4.08
C GLN A 65 -9.51 -5.70 -5.30
N ASN A 66 -9.30 -4.42 -5.56
CA ASN A 66 -9.89 -3.78 -6.74
C ASN A 66 -9.21 -4.25 -8.03
N LEU A 67 -7.89 -4.46 -8.03
CA LEU A 67 -7.18 -5.04 -9.17
C LEU A 67 -7.66 -6.45 -9.50
N SER A 68 -7.86 -7.30 -8.49
CA SER A 68 -8.35 -8.67 -8.69
C SER A 68 -9.77 -8.68 -9.27
N SER A 69 -10.62 -7.73 -8.87
CA SER A 69 -11.98 -7.57 -9.39
C SER A 69 -11.96 -7.06 -10.84
N HIS A 70 -11.15 -6.05 -11.14
CA HIS A 70 -11.04 -5.51 -12.50
C HIS A 70 -10.52 -6.55 -13.52
N ARG A 71 -9.56 -7.40 -13.12
CA ARG A 71 -9.06 -8.50 -13.99
C ARG A 71 -10.15 -9.53 -14.27
N ARG A 72 -10.98 -9.87 -13.28
CA ARG A 72 -12.13 -10.77 -13.44
C ARG A 72 -13.16 -10.17 -14.40
N ASP A 73 -13.49 -8.89 -14.23
CA ASP A 73 -14.49 -8.20 -15.05
C ASP A 73 -14.04 -8.03 -16.51
N MET A 74 -12.75 -7.84 -16.76
CA MET A 74 -12.19 -7.78 -18.12
C MET A 74 -12.09 -9.15 -18.80
N GLY A 75 -12.51 -10.24 -18.15
CA GLY A 75 -12.44 -11.58 -18.73
C GLY A 75 -11.02 -12.05 -19.07
N GLN A 76 -10.00 -11.44 -18.46
CA GLN A 76 -8.62 -11.91 -18.54
C GLN A 76 -8.55 -13.26 -17.82
N LYS A 77 -8.83 -14.33 -18.56
CA LYS A 77 -8.58 -15.69 -18.08
C LYS A 77 -7.10 -15.81 -17.79
N VAL A 78 -6.78 -16.42 -16.65
CA VAL A 78 -5.43 -16.87 -16.33
C VAL A 78 -4.88 -17.60 -17.55
N ASP A 79 -3.84 -17.07 -18.18
CA ASP A 79 -3.19 -17.75 -19.30
C ASP A 79 -2.52 -19.00 -18.72
N PRO A 80 -2.93 -20.23 -19.09
CA PRO A 80 -2.37 -21.45 -18.52
C PRO A 80 -0.85 -21.60 -18.77
N LYS A 81 -0.30 -20.87 -19.74
CA LYS A 81 1.15 -20.83 -20.00
C LYS A 81 1.91 -19.86 -19.10
N LYS A 82 1.20 -18.93 -18.46
CA LYS A 82 1.71 -18.00 -17.46
C LYS A 82 1.25 -18.38 -16.05
N ALA A 83 0.54 -19.50 -15.91
CA ALA A 83 0.18 -20.05 -14.64
C ALA A 83 1.46 -20.46 -13.89
N GLY A 84 1.91 -19.65 -12.95
CA GLY A 84 3.17 -19.82 -12.22
C GLY A 84 4.15 -18.63 -12.31
N ASP A 85 3.80 -17.51 -12.95
CA ASP A 85 4.61 -16.28 -12.91
C ASP A 85 4.33 -15.42 -11.66
N GLY A 86 3.35 -15.82 -10.85
CA GLY A 86 2.99 -15.17 -9.59
C GLY A 86 2.05 -13.98 -9.77
N LEU A 87 1.66 -13.64 -11.01
CA LEU A 87 0.65 -12.63 -11.32
C LEU A 87 -0.76 -13.22 -11.49
N ASP A 88 -0.81 -14.55 -11.59
CA ASP A 88 -1.96 -15.41 -11.86
C ASP A 88 -2.61 -15.98 -10.60
N ASN A 89 -1.92 -15.94 -9.46
CA ASN A 89 -2.57 -16.17 -8.18
C ASN A 89 -3.63 -15.09 -8.01
N GLU A 90 -4.83 -15.48 -7.58
CA GLU A 90 -5.72 -14.55 -6.87
C GLU A 90 -4.82 -13.71 -5.98
N LEU A 91 -4.93 -12.37 -6.03
CA LEU A 91 -4.19 -11.48 -5.13
C LEU A 91 -4.73 -11.73 -3.71
N VAL A 92 -4.44 -12.90 -3.16
CA VAL A 92 -4.68 -13.31 -1.80
C VAL A 92 -3.63 -12.56 -1.03
N ILE A 93 -4.11 -11.62 -0.22
CA ILE A 93 -3.29 -10.90 0.74
C ILE A 93 -2.66 -12.00 1.59
N GLY A 94 -1.34 -12.18 1.48
CA GLY A 94 -0.58 -13.18 2.23
C GLY A 94 -0.62 -12.87 3.71
N LEU A 95 -1.70 -13.28 4.36
CA LEU A 95 -1.78 -13.55 5.78
C LEU A 95 -2.17 -15.02 5.86
N ASP A 96 -1.17 -15.90 5.87
CA ASP A 96 -1.38 -17.25 6.37
C ASP A 96 -1.70 -17.10 7.87
N PRO A 97 -2.92 -17.42 8.34
CA PRO A 97 -3.18 -17.51 9.76
C PRO A 97 -2.44 -18.76 10.27
N LEU A 98 -1.58 -18.57 11.27
CA LEU A 98 -1.02 -19.66 12.07
C LEU A 98 -2.14 -20.47 12.76
#